data_AF-A0A1G6XCG7-F1
#
_entry.id   AF-A0A1G6XCG7-F1
#
_cell.length_a   1.000
_cell.length_b   1.000
_cell.length_c   1.000
_cell.angle_alpha   90.00
_cell.angle_beta   90.00
_cell.angle_gamma   90.00
#
_symmetry.space_group_name_H-M   'P 1'
#
loop_
_entity.id
_entity.type
_entity.pdbx_description
1 polymer ?
#
loop_
_entity_poly.entity_id
_entity_poly.type
_entity_poly.pdbx_seq_one_letter_code
_entity_poly.pdbx_strand_id
1 'polypeptide(L)'
;MDGNSRDFVLLEGDVAVAVTREERHQDILSGWNSGASVTAELAWCTIASGKYQGERAVEVRIGGHRVGELTYLMSRRYEPMIDRVLERGGRPGCAALIQAGDRKLEVLLRLPSHTTGTEPTVPTMIPVQREQTRYLPAVTASPPAEPPPPPAHEEQAPPPWRKPLWIAVAVVAVLVFGGLLSAGGDSEEPSSPVADSTTAEPATAVTTTSSTVAEPAPSTVEPVPDEPASEAAEPPPPPEAPEPVEPSAPAPPPPPPVEPPAPVSQCDPNYTGCVPIASDVDCAGGSGNGPAYVSGPVEVVGSDIYGLDSDGDGIACE
;
A
#
# COMPACT_ATOMS: atom_id res chain seq x y z
N MET A 1 -25.89 5.79 -1.53
CA MET A 1 -25.28 6.89 -0.74
C MET A 1 -24.65 6.22 0.46
N ASP A 2 -23.52 5.57 0.21
CA ASP A 2 -23.05 4.45 1.00
C ASP A 2 -22.09 4.96 2.08
N GLY A 3 -22.43 4.67 3.34
CA GLY A 3 -21.78 5.16 4.55
C GLY A 3 -20.40 4.59 4.84
N ASN A 4 -19.57 4.31 3.83
CA ASN A 4 -18.27 3.63 4.01
C ASN A 4 -17.03 4.53 3.85
N SER A 5 -17.22 5.82 3.55
CA SER A 5 -16.13 6.73 3.15
C SER A 5 -15.66 7.71 4.24
N ARG A 6 -16.05 7.55 5.51
CA ARG A 6 -15.81 8.62 6.52
C ARG A 6 -14.96 8.28 7.74
N ASP A 7 -14.63 7.02 8.02
CA ASP A 7 -13.92 6.67 9.26
C ASP A 7 -12.53 6.07 8.99
N PHE A 8 -11.70 6.79 8.24
CA PHE A 8 -10.27 6.49 8.15
C PHE A 8 -9.50 7.31 9.18
N VAL A 9 -8.59 6.67 9.91
CA VAL A 9 -7.53 7.35 10.62
C VAL A 9 -6.42 7.61 9.59
N LEU A 10 -6.35 8.85 9.14
CA LEU A 10 -5.42 9.26 8.09
C LEU A 10 -3.99 9.36 8.63
N LEU A 11 -3.10 8.57 8.03
CA LEU A 11 -1.66 8.72 8.17
C LEU A 11 -1.24 9.89 7.27
N GLU A 12 -0.93 11.03 7.87
CA GLU A 12 -0.44 12.19 7.13
C GLU A 12 0.94 11.90 6.55
N GLY A 13 1.08 12.13 5.24
CA GLY A 13 2.25 11.71 4.50
C GLY A 13 2.89 12.82 3.67
N ASP A 14 4.19 12.94 3.83
CA ASP A 14 5.08 13.85 3.13
C ASP A 14 5.84 13.16 1.98
N VAL A 15 5.96 11.83 2.02
CA VAL A 15 6.69 11.03 1.02
C VAL A 15 5.73 10.32 0.07
N ALA A 16 6.14 10.27 -1.20
CA ALA A 16 5.47 9.52 -2.24
C ALA A 16 5.96 8.06 -2.25
N VAL A 17 5.04 7.10 -2.10
CA VAL A 17 5.35 5.65 -2.08
C VAL A 17 4.58 4.96 -3.19
N ALA A 18 5.31 4.34 -4.11
CA ALA A 18 4.73 3.59 -5.22
C ALA A 18 4.07 2.29 -4.75
N VAL A 19 2.89 2.01 -5.29
CA VAL A 19 2.18 0.74 -5.07
C VAL A 19 2.67 -0.28 -6.08
N THR A 20 2.92 -1.51 -5.64
CA THR A 20 3.31 -2.61 -6.54
C THR A 20 2.12 -3.45 -6.96
N ARG A 21 2.26 -4.16 -8.08
CA ARG A 21 1.26 -5.09 -8.64
C ARG A 21 -0.05 -4.44 -9.10
N GLU A 22 -0.09 -3.13 -9.23
CA GLU A 22 -1.22 -2.37 -9.75
C GLU A 22 -1.60 -2.74 -11.20
N GLU A 23 -0.69 -3.35 -11.97
CA GLU A 23 -1.00 -3.87 -13.31
C GLU A 23 -2.07 -4.99 -13.29
N ARG A 24 -2.27 -5.64 -12.14
CA ARG A 24 -3.30 -6.68 -11.97
C ARG A 24 -4.68 -6.11 -11.65
N HIS A 25 -4.77 -4.80 -11.43
CA HIS A 25 -5.96 -4.11 -10.92
C HIS A 25 -6.37 -2.92 -11.80
N GLN A 26 -5.98 -2.95 -13.09
CA GLN A 26 -6.30 -1.87 -14.04
C GLN A 26 -7.80 -1.77 -14.34
N ASP A 27 -8.54 -2.86 -14.22
CA ASP A 27 -10.00 -2.87 -14.28
C ASP A 27 -10.61 -1.95 -13.22
N ILE A 28 -10.12 -2.02 -11.98
CA ILE A 28 -10.54 -1.16 -10.87
C ILE A 28 -10.04 0.27 -11.08
N LEU A 29 -8.77 0.45 -11.46
CA LEU A 29 -8.16 1.78 -11.60
C LEU A 29 -8.73 2.57 -12.77
N SER A 30 -9.16 1.91 -13.86
CA SER A 30 -9.75 2.55 -15.04
C SER A 30 -11.05 3.31 -14.77
N GLY A 31 -11.71 3.03 -13.64
CA GLY A 31 -12.86 3.79 -13.16
C GLY A 31 -12.51 5.18 -12.60
N TRP A 32 -11.21 5.49 -12.44
CA TRP A 32 -10.73 6.74 -11.87
C TRP A 32 -10.04 7.61 -12.91
N ASN A 33 -10.12 8.93 -12.73
CA ASN A 33 -9.42 9.88 -13.56
C ASN A 33 -7.95 10.00 -13.13
N SER A 34 -7.05 10.11 -14.10
CA SER A 34 -5.68 10.55 -13.83
C SER A 34 -5.70 11.95 -13.18
N GLY A 35 -4.85 12.15 -12.16
CA GLY A 35 -4.82 13.32 -11.30
C GLY A 35 -5.80 13.27 -10.13
N ALA A 36 -6.63 12.21 -10.00
CA ALA A 36 -7.54 12.08 -8.87
C ALA A 36 -6.77 11.86 -7.56
N SER A 37 -7.08 12.66 -6.55
CA SER A 37 -6.65 12.45 -5.17
C SER A 37 -7.78 11.77 -4.41
N VAL A 38 -7.50 10.60 -3.84
CA VAL A 38 -8.47 9.74 -3.15
C VAL A 38 -7.90 9.27 -1.82
N THR A 39 -8.76 8.75 -0.95
CA THR A 39 -8.31 8.04 0.25
C THR A 39 -8.13 6.56 -0.07
N ALA A 40 -6.92 6.04 0.17
CA ALA A 40 -6.65 4.62 0.14
C ALA A 40 -6.68 4.06 1.57
N GLU A 41 -7.26 2.87 1.71
CA GLU A 41 -7.16 2.05 2.92
C GLU A 41 -5.90 1.19 2.84
N LEU A 42 -5.20 1.09 3.96
CA LEU A 42 -4.07 0.20 4.15
C LEU A 42 -4.56 -0.99 4.97
N ALA A 43 -4.43 -2.20 4.44
CA ALA A 43 -4.83 -3.41 5.15
C ALA A 43 -3.72 -4.46 5.09
N TRP A 44 -3.84 -5.49 5.91
CA TRP A 44 -2.87 -6.58 5.95
C TRP A 44 -3.23 -7.68 4.96
N CYS A 45 -2.25 -8.13 4.20
CA CYS A 45 -2.32 -9.33 3.37
C CYS A 45 -1.09 -10.22 3.57
N THR A 46 -1.15 -11.41 2.99
CA THR A 46 -0.01 -12.31 2.90
C THR A 46 0.59 -12.24 1.50
N ILE A 47 1.91 -12.13 1.41
CA ILE A 47 2.63 -12.11 0.13
C ILE A 47 2.43 -13.45 -0.57
N ALA A 48 1.82 -13.41 -1.75
CA ALA A 48 1.41 -14.61 -2.48
C ALA A 48 2.56 -15.35 -3.17
N SER A 49 3.66 -14.66 -3.50
CA SER A 49 4.77 -15.24 -4.26
C SER A 49 6.08 -14.45 -4.14
N GLY A 50 7.19 -15.11 -4.48
CA GLY A 50 8.54 -14.54 -4.49
C GLY A 50 9.35 -14.85 -3.23
N LYS A 51 10.48 -14.16 -3.05
CA LYS A 51 11.43 -14.39 -1.95
C LYS A 51 10.80 -14.30 -0.55
N TYR A 52 9.75 -13.50 -0.39
CA TYR A 52 9.07 -13.24 0.88
C TYR A 52 7.66 -13.85 0.91
N GLN A 53 7.41 -14.92 0.15
CA GLN A 53 6.11 -15.59 0.16
C GLN A 53 5.75 -16.07 1.58
N GLY A 54 4.50 -15.86 1.99
CA GLY A 54 4.02 -16.20 3.34
C GLY A 54 4.23 -15.11 4.38
N GLU A 55 5.08 -14.13 4.10
CA GLU A 55 5.25 -12.96 4.96
C GLU A 55 4.07 -12.00 4.86
N ARG A 56 3.91 -11.15 5.87
CA ARG A 56 2.88 -10.11 5.89
C ARG A 56 3.30 -8.90 5.04
N ALA A 57 2.37 -8.34 4.28
CA ALA A 57 2.55 -7.11 3.52
C ALA A 57 1.31 -6.20 3.63
N VAL A 58 1.52 -4.92 3.35
CA VAL A 58 0.44 -3.93 3.29
C VAL A 58 -0.22 -4.02 1.92
N GLU A 59 -1.47 -4.45 1.86
CA GLU A 59 -2.31 -4.26 0.68
C GLU A 59 -2.93 -2.86 0.66
N VAL A 60 -3.11 -2.34 -0.55
CA VAL A 60 -3.68 -1.02 -0.79
C VAL A 60 -5.07 -1.21 -1.37
N ARG A 61 -6.06 -0.54 -0.80
CA ARG A 61 -7.45 -0.62 -1.26
C ARG A 61 -8.01 0.76 -1.55
N ILE A 62 -8.67 0.93 -2.69
CA ILE A 62 -9.36 2.17 -3.07
C ILE A 62 -10.84 1.84 -3.26
N GLY A 63 -11.72 2.59 -2.60
CA GLY A 63 -13.17 2.30 -2.63
C GLY A 63 -13.51 0.89 -2.14
N GLY A 64 -12.72 0.33 -1.22
CA GLY A 64 -12.88 -1.03 -0.71
C GLY A 64 -12.32 -2.15 -1.60
N HIS A 65 -11.80 -1.83 -2.79
CA HIS A 65 -11.24 -2.80 -3.73
C HIS A 65 -9.72 -2.79 -3.67
N ARG A 66 -9.09 -3.96 -3.68
CA ARG A 66 -7.62 -4.07 -3.70
C ARG A 66 -7.07 -3.57 -5.04
N VAL A 67 -6.11 -2.65 -4.98
CA VAL A 67 -5.45 -2.05 -6.14
C VAL A 67 -3.95 -2.36 -6.21
N GLY A 68 -3.40 -3.01 -5.20
CA GLY A 68 -2.02 -3.46 -5.18
C GLY A 68 -1.54 -3.73 -3.77
N GLU A 69 -0.22 -3.73 -3.60
CA GLU A 69 0.44 -3.89 -2.30
C GLU A 69 1.79 -3.17 -2.25
N LEU A 70 2.25 -2.84 -1.05
CA LEU A 70 3.61 -2.38 -0.83
C LEU A 70 4.60 -3.55 -0.91
N THR A 71 5.86 -3.24 -1.23
CA THR A 71 6.93 -4.25 -1.12
C THR A 71 7.08 -4.75 0.32
N TYR A 72 7.73 -5.89 0.51
CA TYR A 72 8.00 -6.43 1.86
C TYR A 72 8.72 -5.41 2.76
N LEU A 73 9.83 -4.80 2.28
CA LEU A 73 10.59 -3.83 3.08
C LEU A 73 9.80 -2.56 3.38
N MET A 74 9.01 -2.07 2.42
CA MET A 74 8.09 -0.95 2.67
C MET A 74 7.04 -1.31 3.71
N SER A 75 6.47 -2.52 3.63
CA SER A 75 5.47 -2.99 4.59
C SER A 75 6.03 -3.02 6.01
N ARG A 76 7.24 -3.56 6.20
CA ARG A 76 7.93 -3.58 7.50
C ARG A 76 8.18 -2.19 8.06
N ARG A 77 8.44 -1.20 7.20
CA ARG A 77 8.64 0.20 7.61
C ARG A 77 7.35 0.79 8.22
N TYR A 78 6.20 0.53 7.61
CA TYR A 78 4.91 1.14 8.00
C TYR A 78 4.11 0.33 9.01
N GLU A 79 4.50 -0.91 9.28
CA GLU A 79 3.85 -1.83 10.19
C GLU A 79 3.50 -1.24 11.57
N PRO A 80 4.42 -0.56 12.29
CA PRO A 80 4.10 -0.05 13.63
C PRO A 80 2.98 1.00 13.64
N MET A 81 2.81 1.77 12.57
CA MET A 81 1.76 2.78 12.47
C MET A 81 0.41 2.18 12.08
N ILE A 82 0.42 1.25 11.13
CA ILE A 82 -0.79 0.53 10.70
C ILE A 82 -1.34 -0.29 11.86
N ASP A 83 -0.48 -1.06 12.55
CA ASP A 83 -0.87 -1.87 13.71
C ASP A 83 -1.43 -1.00 14.83
N ARG A 84 -0.80 0.14 15.16
CA ARG A 84 -1.33 1.07 16.16
C ARG A 84 -2.74 1.55 15.86
N VAL A 85 -3.04 1.85 14.61
CA VAL A 85 -4.39 2.27 14.20
C VAL A 85 -5.37 1.12 14.35
N LEU A 86 -5.01 -0.08 13.89
CA LEU A 86 -5.84 -1.28 13.97
C LEU A 86 -6.10 -1.71 15.43
N GLU A 87 -5.09 -1.67 16.29
CA GLU A 87 -5.18 -1.97 17.72
C GLU A 87 -6.13 -1.02 18.46
N ARG A 88 -6.22 0.24 18.01
CA ARG A 88 -7.17 1.24 18.51
C ARG A 88 -8.58 1.09 17.87
N GLY A 89 -8.79 0.07 17.04
CA GLY A 89 -10.05 -0.19 16.34
C GLY A 89 -10.31 0.75 15.15
N GLY A 90 -9.31 1.52 14.72
CA GLY A 90 -9.40 2.40 13.56
C GLY A 90 -9.08 1.70 12.24
N ARG A 91 -9.44 2.34 11.12
CA ARG A 91 -9.04 1.91 9.78
C ARG A 91 -7.89 2.79 9.28
N PRO A 92 -6.68 2.25 9.06
CA PRO A 92 -5.58 3.06 8.58
C PRO A 92 -5.84 3.45 7.13
N GLY A 93 -5.77 4.75 6.87
CA GLY A 93 -5.89 5.29 5.51
C GLY A 93 -4.79 6.29 5.23
N CYS A 94 -4.56 6.57 3.95
CA CYS A 94 -3.66 7.63 3.51
C CYS A 94 -4.21 8.30 2.25
N ALA A 95 -3.69 9.48 1.91
CA ALA A 95 -3.97 10.06 0.61
C ALA A 95 -3.26 9.24 -0.48
N ALA A 96 -3.93 9.07 -1.62
CA ALA A 96 -3.40 8.38 -2.78
C ALA A 96 -3.68 9.21 -4.03
N LEU A 97 -2.65 9.44 -4.84
CA LEU A 97 -2.75 10.08 -6.13
C LEU A 97 -2.78 9.01 -7.22
N ILE A 98 -3.81 9.06 -8.06
CA ILE A 98 -3.92 8.22 -9.25
C ILE A 98 -3.30 8.99 -10.41
N GLN A 99 -2.26 8.45 -11.03
CA GLN A 99 -1.53 9.11 -12.12
C GLN A 99 -1.49 8.24 -13.37
N ALA A 100 -1.41 8.87 -14.54
CA ALA A 100 -1.10 8.16 -15.77
C ALA A 100 0.41 7.87 -15.81
N GLY A 101 0.79 6.59 -15.76
CA GLY A 101 2.12 6.14 -16.14
C GLY A 101 2.22 5.90 -17.64
N ASP A 102 3.38 5.43 -18.11
CA ASP A 102 3.66 5.27 -19.56
C ASP A 102 2.71 4.31 -20.28
N ARG A 103 2.16 3.33 -19.56
CA ARG A 103 1.32 2.26 -20.13
C ARG A 103 0.05 1.93 -19.36
N LYS A 104 -0.07 2.43 -18.13
CA LYS A 104 -1.11 2.04 -17.17
C LYS A 104 -1.35 3.17 -16.17
N LEU A 105 -2.48 3.13 -15.47
CA LEU A 105 -2.66 3.98 -14.30
C LEU A 105 -1.81 3.45 -13.15
N GLU A 106 -1.21 4.38 -12.41
CA GLU A 106 -0.38 4.10 -11.26
C GLU A 106 -0.94 4.76 -10.01
N VAL A 107 -0.68 4.16 -8.84
CA VAL A 107 -1.09 4.68 -7.54
C VAL A 107 0.15 5.09 -6.74
N LEU A 108 0.15 6.36 -6.32
CA LEU A 108 1.18 6.93 -5.47
C LEU A 108 0.59 7.31 -4.11
N LEU A 109 1.00 6.60 -3.06
CA LEU A 109 0.54 6.88 -1.70
C LEU A 109 1.33 8.05 -1.11
N ARG A 110 0.66 8.86 -0.30
CA ARG A 110 1.29 9.84 0.59
C ARG A 110 1.42 9.21 1.96
N LEU A 111 2.62 8.77 2.31
CA LEU A 111 2.92 8.14 3.60
C LEU A 111 3.98 8.94 4.36
N PRO A 112 3.98 8.87 5.71
CA PRO A 112 4.95 9.57 6.53
C PRO A 112 6.40 9.09 6.25
N SER A 113 7.35 10.03 6.21
CA SER A 113 8.78 9.73 6.15
C SER A 113 9.28 9.04 7.42
N HIS A 114 8.84 9.50 8.58
CA HIS A 114 9.24 8.98 9.88
C HIS A 114 8.12 8.16 10.51
N THR A 115 8.46 6.96 10.97
CA THR A 115 7.50 6.01 11.57
C THR A 115 7.50 6.02 13.08
N THR A 116 8.38 6.86 13.66
CA THR A 116 8.54 7.11 15.09
C THR A 116 7.96 8.48 15.43
N GLY A 117 6.83 8.50 16.17
CA GLY A 117 6.37 9.72 16.85
C GLY A 117 5.19 10.47 16.23
N THR A 118 4.73 10.13 15.02
CA THR A 118 3.46 10.69 14.53
C THR A 118 2.31 9.99 15.26
N GLU A 119 1.83 10.59 16.35
CA GLU A 119 0.51 10.25 16.89
C GLU A 119 -0.47 10.44 15.73
N PRO A 120 -1.19 9.38 15.29
CA PRO A 120 -2.21 9.57 14.28
C PRO A 120 -3.19 10.60 14.83
N THR A 121 -3.46 11.66 14.06
CA THR A 121 -4.50 12.62 14.38
C THR A 121 -5.82 11.87 14.34
N VAL A 122 -6.17 11.21 15.44
CA VAL A 122 -7.55 10.80 15.69
C VAL A 122 -8.27 12.13 15.79
N PRO A 123 -9.28 12.43 14.96
CA PRO A 123 -10.16 13.54 15.29
C PRO A 123 -10.67 13.21 16.69
N THR A 124 -10.25 13.98 17.69
CA THR A 124 -10.84 13.93 19.01
C THR A 124 -12.32 14.19 18.77
N MET A 125 -13.10 13.11 18.71
CA MET A 125 -14.51 13.19 18.98
C MET A 125 -14.54 13.73 20.39
N ILE A 126 -14.68 15.05 20.51
CA ILE A 126 -15.20 15.67 21.70
C ILE A 126 -16.43 14.82 22.00
N PRO A 127 -16.51 14.10 23.13
CA PRO A 127 -17.76 13.51 23.51
C PRO A 127 -18.71 14.70 23.54
N VAL A 128 -19.63 14.78 22.57
CA VAL A 128 -20.78 15.65 22.70
C VAL A 128 -21.39 15.16 24.00
N GLN A 129 -21.11 15.91 25.06
CA GLN A 129 -21.79 15.79 26.34
C GLN A 129 -23.24 15.69 25.93
N ARG A 130 -23.82 14.52 26.18
CA ARG A 130 -25.23 14.26 25.95
C ARG A 130 -25.91 15.15 26.97
N GLU A 131 -26.01 16.42 26.63
CA GLU A 131 -26.50 17.45 27.50
C GLU A 131 -27.93 17.04 27.77
N GLN A 132 -28.14 16.68 29.04
CA GLN A 132 -29.38 16.22 29.60
C GLN A 132 -30.49 17.04 28.97
N THR A 133 -31.27 16.39 28.12
CA THR A 133 -32.58 16.90 27.71
C THR A 133 -33.42 16.92 28.99
N ARG A 134 -33.22 17.95 29.82
CA ARG A 134 -34.21 18.39 30.77
C ARG A 134 -35.41 18.76 29.92
N TYR A 135 -36.40 17.87 29.97
CA TYR A 135 -37.78 18.24 30.23
C TYR A 135 -38.04 19.75 30.09
N LEU A 136 -38.44 20.15 28.89
CA LEU A 136 -39.30 21.32 28.70
C LEU A 136 -40.68 20.76 28.31
N PRO A 137 -41.77 21.21 28.96
CA PRO A 137 -43.10 20.71 28.65
C PRO A 137 -43.47 21.07 27.21
N ALA A 138 -44.20 20.15 26.57
CA ALA A 138 -44.66 20.26 25.20
C ALA A 138 -45.39 21.59 24.97
N VAL A 139 -44.75 22.50 24.23
CA VAL A 139 -45.46 23.54 23.51
C VAL A 139 -46.09 22.84 22.31
N THR A 140 -47.42 22.86 22.25
CA THR A 140 -48.22 22.38 21.14
C THR A 140 -47.75 23.05 19.85
N ALA A 141 -46.91 22.35 19.08
CA ALA A 141 -46.59 22.74 17.72
C ALA A 141 -47.73 22.29 16.81
N SER A 142 -48.31 23.24 16.08
CA SER A 142 -49.22 22.98 14.96
C SER A 142 -48.64 21.93 14.01
N PRO A 143 -49.45 21.04 13.42
CA PRO A 143 -48.96 20.07 12.46
C PRO A 143 -48.34 20.78 11.25
N PRO A 144 -47.19 20.32 10.73
CA PRO A 144 -46.66 20.85 9.47
C PRO A 144 -47.65 20.58 8.35
N ALA A 145 -47.87 21.58 7.50
CA ALA A 145 -48.66 21.44 6.28
C ALA A 145 -48.06 20.32 5.42
N GLU A 146 -48.95 19.44 4.94
CA GLU A 146 -48.65 18.35 4.04
C GLU A 146 -47.93 18.91 2.79
N PRO A 147 -46.79 18.32 2.35
CA PRO A 147 -46.14 18.76 1.13
C PRO A 147 -47.09 18.52 -0.06
N PRO A 148 -47.13 19.42 -1.05
CA PRO A 148 -47.98 19.23 -2.22
C PRO A 148 -47.58 17.92 -2.95
N PRO A 149 -48.54 17.21 -3.56
CA PRO A 149 -48.24 16.01 -4.31
C PRO A 149 -47.23 16.32 -5.43
N PRO A 150 -46.32 15.40 -5.76
CA PRO A 150 -45.42 15.57 -6.88
C PRO A 150 -46.24 15.78 -8.17
N PRO A 151 -45.77 16.61 -9.12
CA PRO A 151 -46.44 16.77 -10.40
C PRO A 151 -46.53 15.40 -11.08
N ALA A 152 -47.69 15.11 -11.67
CA ALA A 152 -47.91 13.92 -12.47
C ALA A 152 -46.79 13.80 -13.50
N HIS A 153 -46.20 12.60 -13.60
CA HIS A 153 -45.25 12.27 -14.64
C HIS A 153 -45.96 12.41 -15.99
N GLU A 154 -45.72 13.53 -16.66
CA GLU A 154 -46.02 13.66 -18.07
C GLU A 154 -45.06 12.73 -18.80
N GLU A 155 -45.61 11.67 -19.39
CA GLU A 155 -44.91 10.61 -20.10
C GLU A 155 -44.15 11.23 -21.28
N GLN A 156 -42.89 11.61 -21.06
CA GLN A 156 -42.03 12.13 -22.11
C GLN A 156 -41.61 10.98 -23.02
N ALA A 157 -42.13 11.01 -24.26
CA ALA A 157 -41.77 10.09 -25.33
C ALA A 157 -40.24 10.08 -25.58
N PRO A 158 -39.64 8.93 -25.90
CA PRO A 158 -38.21 8.84 -26.14
C PRO A 158 -37.79 9.67 -27.37
N PRO A 159 -36.63 10.35 -27.35
CA PRO A 159 -36.18 11.13 -28.49
C PRO A 159 -35.87 10.22 -29.70
N PRO A 160 -36.16 10.67 -30.93
CA PRO A 160 -35.91 9.87 -32.12
C PRO A 160 -34.40 9.74 -32.39
N TRP A 161 -33.95 8.49 -32.45
CA TRP A 161 -32.60 8.04 -32.77
C TRP A 161 -32.11 8.65 -34.09
N ARG A 162 -31.12 9.55 -34.04
CA ARG A 162 -30.44 10.06 -35.23
C ARG A 162 -29.29 9.11 -35.60
N LYS A 163 -29.36 8.52 -36.79
CA LYS A 163 -28.30 7.69 -37.39
C LYS A 163 -27.08 8.58 -37.70
N PRO A 164 -25.84 8.14 -37.41
CA PRO A 164 -24.65 8.88 -37.82
C PRO A 164 -24.43 8.69 -39.33
N LEU A 165 -24.41 9.79 -40.08
CA LEU A 165 -24.17 9.80 -41.52
C LEU A 165 -23.26 10.96 -41.89
N TRP A 166 -21.96 10.70 -41.91
CA TRP A 166 -20.92 11.48 -42.62
C TRP A 166 -19.65 10.62 -42.57
N ILE A 167 -19.45 9.72 -43.55
CA ILE A 167 -18.81 9.96 -44.85
C ILE A 167 -17.34 10.37 -44.69
N ALA A 168 -16.51 9.49 -45.25
CA ALA A 168 -15.08 9.55 -45.44
C ALA A 168 -14.59 10.85 -46.10
N VAL A 169 -13.41 11.32 -45.68
CA VAL A 169 -12.47 11.99 -46.57
C VAL A 169 -11.09 11.42 -46.30
N ALA A 170 -10.66 10.54 -47.21
CA ALA A 170 -9.28 10.11 -47.35
C ALA A 170 -8.67 10.85 -48.56
N VAL A 171 -7.36 11.07 -48.48
CA VAL A 171 -6.41 11.38 -49.57
C VAL A 171 -6.31 12.83 -50.04
N VAL A 172 -5.31 13.55 -49.51
CA VAL A 172 -4.36 14.34 -50.33
C VAL A 172 -2.96 14.15 -49.74
N ALA A 173 -2.25 13.15 -50.25
CA ALA A 173 -0.79 13.04 -50.14
C ALA A 173 -0.27 12.72 -51.54
N VAL A 174 0.01 13.77 -52.33
CA VAL A 174 0.72 13.68 -53.60
C VAL A 174 1.68 14.86 -53.70
N LEU A 175 2.96 14.51 -53.53
CA LEU A 175 4.13 15.00 -54.27
C LEU A 175 4.47 16.49 -54.23
N VAL A 176 5.44 16.79 -53.37
CA VAL A 176 6.51 17.75 -53.69
C VAL A 176 7.83 16.99 -53.60
N PHE A 177 8.46 16.77 -54.77
CA PHE A 177 9.86 16.40 -55.01
C PHE A 177 10.37 15.07 -54.39
N GLY A 178 10.91 14.09 -55.11
CA GLY A 178 11.55 14.09 -56.41
C GLY A 178 12.86 13.30 -56.31
N GLY A 179 12.86 12.05 -56.80
CA GLY A 179 14.02 11.29 -57.26
C GLY A 179 14.77 10.44 -56.23
N LEU A 180 14.86 9.12 -56.43
CA LEU A 180 16.00 8.47 -57.12
C LEU A 180 16.02 6.93 -56.89
N LEU A 181 15.91 6.17 -58.01
CA LEU A 181 16.38 4.80 -58.34
C LEU A 181 15.56 3.51 -58.03
N SER A 182 15.12 2.93 -59.17
CA SER A 182 15.19 1.54 -59.66
C SER A 182 14.28 0.41 -59.17
N ALA A 183 13.48 -0.02 -60.14
CA ALA A 183 12.58 -1.16 -60.32
C ALA A 183 13.14 -2.59 -60.12
N GLY A 184 12.21 -3.51 -59.82
CA GLY A 184 12.28 -4.93 -60.20
C GLY A 184 10.99 -5.72 -59.89
N GLY A 185 10.23 -6.08 -60.94
CA GLY A 185 9.33 -7.26 -61.08
C GLY A 185 7.93 -7.19 -60.43
N ASP A 186 6.85 -7.01 -61.20
CA ASP A 186 5.98 -8.03 -61.86
C ASP A 186 4.78 -8.42 -60.96
N SER A 187 3.56 -7.95 -61.25
CA SER A 187 2.53 -8.54 -62.14
C SER A 187 1.62 -9.54 -61.40
N GLU A 188 0.39 -9.13 -61.07
CA GLU A 188 -0.88 -9.85 -61.38
C GLU A 188 -2.10 -9.30 -60.59
N GLU A 189 -3.04 -8.76 -61.36
CA GLU A 189 -4.49 -8.63 -61.09
C GLU A 189 -5.19 -9.82 -61.82
N PRO A 190 -6.52 -10.05 -61.81
CA PRO A 190 -7.62 -9.64 -60.91
C PRO A 190 -8.50 -10.84 -60.49
N SER A 191 -9.55 -10.58 -59.69
CA SER A 191 -10.97 -10.92 -59.99
C SER A 191 -11.81 -11.20 -58.73
N SER A 192 -12.75 -10.30 -58.45
CA SER A 192 -14.05 -10.59 -57.79
C SER A 192 -14.99 -11.27 -58.83
N PRO A 193 -16.28 -11.63 -58.58
CA PRO A 193 -17.15 -11.39 -57.41
C PRO A 193 -18.09 -12.58 -57.02
N VAL A 194 -18.96 -12.36 -56.03
CA VAL A 194 -20.45 -12.58 -56.04
C VAL A 194 -20.97 -12.93 -54.63
N ALA A 195 -22.10 -12.30 -54.31
CA ALA A 195 -22.91 -12.31 -53.10
C ALA A 195 -23.50 -13.68 -52.70
N ASP A 196 -23.90 -13.85 -51.43
CA ASP A 196 -25.30 -13.73 -51.00
C ASP A 196 -25.44 -13.84 -49.47
N SER A 197 -26.50 -13.21 -48.95
CA SER A 197 -26.96 -13.26 -47.56
C SER A 197 -27.60 -14.60 -47.23
N THR A 198 -27.54 -15.04 -45.97
CA THR A 198 -28.66 -15.74 -45.32
C THR A 198 -28.52 -15.73 -43.79
N THR A 199 -29.54 -15.15 -43.18
CA THR A 199 -30.02 -15.26 -41.79
C THR A 199 -30.08 -16.70 -41.27
N ALA A 200 -29.59 -16.93 -40.04
CA ALA A 200 -30.18 -17.89 -39.11
C ALA A 200 -29.72 -17.62 -37.66
N GLU A 201 -30.65 -17.21 -36.80
CA GLU A 201 -30.69 -17.60 -35.38
C GLU A 201 -30.73 -19.15 -35.30
N PRO A 202 -30.25 -19.82 -34.23
CA PRO A 202 -31.02 -19.78 -32.98
C PRO A 202 -30.25 -20.03 -31.65
N ALA A 203 -31.01 -19.81 -30.58
CA ALA A 203 -31.09 -20.60 -29.34
C ALA A 203 -29.85 -20.69 -28.43
N THR A 204 -29.96 -19.89 -27.37
CA THR A 204 -29.41 -20.10 -26.03
C THR A 204 -29.75 -21.51 -25.52
N ALA A 205 -28.73 -22.29 -25.15
CA ALA A 205 -28.88 -23.47 -24.30
C ALA A 205 -27.89 -23.36 -23.12
N VAL A 206 -28.47 -23.21 -21.94
CA VAL A 206 -27.82 -23.03 -20.65
C VAL A 206 -27.23 -24.38 -20.22
N THR A 207 -25.92 -24.45 -20.00
CA THR A 207 -25.29 -25.64 -19.41
C THR A 207 -25.01 -25.37 -17.93
N THR A 208 -25.86 -25.95 -17.08
CA THR A 208 -25.68 -26.02 -15.63
C THR A 208 -24.78 -27.21 -15.30
N THR A 209 -23.55 -26.97 -14.86
CA THR A 209 -22.70 -27.99 -14.24
C THR A 209 -22.71 -27.79 -12.72
N SER A 210 -23.44 -28.68 -12.06
CA SER A 210 -23.49 -28.83 -10.61
C SER A 210 -22.32 -29.73 -10.19
N SER A 211 -21.36 -29.18 -9.44
CA SER A 211 -20.33 -29.97 -8.78
C SER A 211 -20.69 -30.13 -7.31
N THR A 212 -21.18 -31.34 -7.01
CA THR A 212 -21.38 -31.87 -5.66
C THR A 212 -20.01 -32.11 -5.03
N VAL A 213 -19.72 -31.47 -3.89
CA VAL A 213 -18.58 -31.82 -3.03
C VAL A 213 -19.12 -32.68 -1.90
N ALA A 214 -18.65 -33.93 -1.90
CA ALA A 214 -18.95 -34.94 -0.90
C ALA A 214 -18.13 -34.69 0.37
N GLU A 215 -18.83 -34.72 1.50
CA GLU A 215 -18.33 -34.83 2.86
C GLU A 215 -17.65 -36.19 3.08
N PRO A 216 -16.42 -36.26 3.62
CA PRO A 216 -15.92 -37.49 4.21
C PRO A 216 -16.12 -37.51 5.73
N ALA A 217 -16.68 -38.64 6.16
CA ALA A 217 -17.04 -39.06 7.51
C ALA A 217 -15.85 -39.15 8.51
N PRO A 218 -16.12 -39.20 9.84
CA PRO A 218 -15.11 -39.29 10.87
C PRO A 218 -14.56 -40.72 11.07
N SER A 219 -13.23 -40.89 11.10
CA SER A 219 -12.56 -42.08 11.66
C SER A 219 -12.29 -41.84 13.15
N THR A 220 -13.02 -42.47 14.06
CA THR A 220 -12.82 -43.84 14.59
C THR A 220 -11.44 -44.03 15.24
N VAL A 221 -11.50 -44.01 16.57
CA VAL A 221 -10.48 -44.42 17.54
C VAL A 221 -10.55 -45.93 17.71
N GLU A 222 -9.43 -46.65 17.67
CA GLU A 222 -9.26 -47.87 18.47
C GLU A 222 -7.79 -48.07 18.91
N PRO A 223 -7.57 -48.69 20.11
CA PRO A 223 -6.28 -48.83 20.76
C PRO A 223 -5.64 -50.19 20.50
N VAL A 224 -4.31 -50.31 20.62
CA VAL A 224 -3.64 -51.61 20.79
C VAL A 224 -2.49 -51.48 21.81
N PRO A 225 -2.37 -52.42 22.78
CA PRO A 225 -1.52 -52.32 23.96
C PRO A 225 -0.18 -53.08 23.85
N ASP A 226 0.63 -52.88 24.90
CA ASP A 226 1.69 -53.71 25.49
C ASP A 226 3.05 -53.92 24.76
N GLU A 227 4.09 -53.39 25.44
CA GLU A 227 5.38 -53.98 25.85
C GLU A 227 5.84 -55.37 25.32
N PRO A 228 7.13 -55.80 25.49
CA PRO A 228 8.35 -55.12 25.96
C PRO A 228 9.60 -55.41 25.08
N ALA A 229 10.72 -54.71 25.29
CA ALA A 229 12.07 -55.29 25.18
C ALA A 229 13.13 -54.31 25.67
N SER A 230 13.59 -54.59 26.90
CA SER A 230 14.82 -54.07 27.49
C SER A 230 16.02 -54.54 26.67
N GLU A 231 16.74 -53.61 26.06
CA GLU A 231 18.10 -53.84 25.56
C GLU A 231 19.06 -52.96 26.35
N ALA A 232 20.02 -53.62 27.00
CA ALA A 232 20.95 -53.05 27.95
C ALA A 232 21.94 -52.11 27.26
N ALA A 233 21.81 -50.80 27.52
CA ALA A 233 22.86 -49.84 27.28
C ALA A 233 23.77 -49.77 28.53
N GLU A 234 25.08 -49.75 28.30
CA GLU A 234 26.13 -49.69 29.32
C GLU A 234 25.91 -48.60 30.38
N PRO A 235 26.38 -48.82 31.62
CA PRO A 235 26.29 -47.80 32.66
C PRO A 235 27.06 -46.54 32.25
N PRO A 236 26.49 -45.34 32.46
CA PRO A 236 27.21 -44.10 32.23
C PRO A 236 28.41 -44.00 33.18
N PRO A 237 29.48 -43.28 32.77
CA PRO A 237 30.62 -43.03 33.64
C PRO A 237 30.18 -42.30 34.93
N PRO A 238 30.92 -42.45 36.04
CA PRO A 238 30.57 -41.85 37.31
C PRO A 238 30.46 -40.31 37.18
N PRO A 239 29.54 -39.67 37.90
CA PRO A 239 29.40 -38.22 37.88
C PRO A 239 30.69 -37.57 38.37
N GLU A 240 31.25 -36.66 37.58
CA GLU A 240 32.28 -35.74 38.04
C GLU A 240 31.75 -34.98 39.27
N ALA A 241 32.63 -34.87 40.27
CA ALA A 241 32.33 -34.16 41.50
C ALA A 241 31.94 -32.69 41.18
N PRO A 242 30.95 -32.13 41.89
CA PRO A 242 30.58 -30.74 41.68
C PRO A 242 31.78 -29.84 42.01
N GLU A 243 32.19 -29.03 41.05
CA GLU A 243 33.15 -27.96 41.29
C GLU A 243 32.64 -27.04 42.42
N PRO A 244 33.51 -26.55 43.31
CA PRO A 244 33.10 -25.69 44.42
C PRO A 244 32.36 -24.46 43.91
N VAL A 245 31.09 -24.34 44.27
CA VAL A 245 30.28 -23.16 44.01
C VAL A 245 30.89 -22.00 44.80
N GLU A 246 31.51 -21.06 44.10
CA GLU A 246 31.95 -19.79 44.70
C GLU A 246 30.72 -19.07 45.28
N PRO A 247 30.82 -18.50 46.50
CA PRO A 247 29.70 -17.80 47.11
C PRO A 247 29.33 -16.58 46.26
N SER A 248 28.08 -16.54 45.78
CA SER A 248 27.53 -15.40 45.05
C SER A 248 27.71 -14.12 45.86
N ALA A 249 28.38 -13.15 45.24
CA ALA A 249 28.44 -11.78 45.73
C ALA A 249 27.01 -11.22 45.91
N PRO A 250 26.77 -10.37 46.93
CA PRO A 250 25.47 -9.75 47.12
C PRO A 250 25.10 -8.88 45.90
N ALA A 251 23.82 -8.94 45.52
CA ALA A 251 23.29 -8.20 44.39
C ALA A 251 23.57 -6.68 44.51
N PRO A 252 23.93 -6.00 43.42
CA PRO A 252 24.16 -4.55 43.44
C PRO A 252 22.87 -3.81 43.84
N PRO A 253 22.98 -2.65 44.53
CA PRO A 253 21.83 -1.85 44.88
C PRO A 253 21.06 -1.40 43.62
N PRO A 254 19.74 -1.13 43.72
CA PRO A 254 18.95 -0.68 42.59
C PRO A 254 19.53 0.62 42.01
N PRO A 255 19.49 0.79 40.67
CA PRO A 255 19.98 2.00 40.03
C PRO A 255 19.19 3.23 40.52
N PRO A 256 19.82 4.42 40.58
CA PRO A 256 19.12 5.64 40.94
C PRO A 256 17.98 5.94 39.96
N PRO A 257 16.96 6.71 40.36
CA PRO A 257 15.88 7.12 39.48
C PRO A 257 16.42 7.76 38.19
N VAL A 258 15.97 7.26 37.04
CA VAL A 258 16.37 7.76 35.72
C VAL A 258 15.85 9.19 35.56
N GLU A 259 16.77 10.14 35.40
CA GLU A 259 16.44 11.52 35.03
C GLU A 259 15.77 11.56 33.64
N PRO A 260 14.85 12.51 33.37
CA PRO A 260 14.23 12.63 32.05
C PRO A 260 15.30 12.79 30.96
N PRO A 261 15.08 12.26 29.74
CA PRO A 261 16.07 12.30 28.68
C PRO A 261 16.47 13.75 28.37
N ALA A 262 17.77 14.02 28.38
CA ALA A 262 18.33 15.26 27.89
C ALA A 262 17.87 15.49 26.43
N PRO A 263 17.72 16.75 25.99
CA PRO A 263 17.38 17.04 24.59
C PRO A 263 18.38 16.35 23.66
N VAL A 264 17.86 15.59 22.69
CA VAL A 264 18.70 14.86 21.74
C VAL A 264 19.56 15.85 20.97
N SER A 265 20.87 15.64 21.05
CA SER A 265 21.87 16.33 20.24
C SER A 265 21.47 16.21 18.77
N GLN A 266 21.30 17.33 18.07
CA GLN A 266 20.95 17.36 16.63
C GLN A 266 22.16 17.05 15.73
N CYS A 267 23.24 16.54 16.31
CA CYS A 267 24.54 16.36 15.70
C CYS A 267 24.96 14.89 15.84
N ASP A 268 25.49 14.30 14.78
CA ASP A 268 25.97 12.93 14.77
C ASP A 268 27.25 12.78 15.62
N PRO A 269 27.32 11.78 16.52
CA PRO A 269 28.44 11.62 17.44
C PRO A 269 29.73 11.08 16.79
N ASN A 270 29.69 10.60 15.54
CA ASN A 270 30.88 10.08 14.85
C ASN A 270 31.80 11.19 14.31
N TYR A 271 31.41 12.46 14.45
CA TYR A 271 32.12 13.60 13.90
C TYR A 271 32.30 14.69 14.96
N THR A 272 33.36 15.49 14.84
CA THR A 272 33.50 16.73 15.62
C THR A 272 32.68 17.85 14.99
N GLY A 273 32.13 18.74 15.81
CA GLY A 273 31.20 19.76 15.33
C GLY A 273 29.77 19.22 15.18
N CYS A 274 28.95 19.89 14.36
CA CYS A 274 27.55 19.51 14.18
C CYS A 274 27.27 18.99 12.77
N VAL A 275 27.45 17.69 12.59
CA VAL A 275 26.96 16.98 11.40
C VAL A 275 25.49 16.63 11.60
N PRO A 276 24.56 17.12 10.78
CA PRO A 276 23.14 16.83 10.95
C PRO A 276 22.85 15.33 10.89
N ILE A 277 21.96 14.83 11.75
CA ILE A 277 21.52 13.44 11.67
C ILE A 277 20.47 13.31 10.55
N ALA A 278 20.91 12.83 9.39
CA ALA A 278 20.06 12.61 8.21
C ALA A 278 20.32 11.23 7.57
N SER A 279 19.56 10.89 6.52
CA SER A 279 19.79 9.65 5.77
C SER A 279 21.07 9.69 4.92
N ASP A 280 21.48 10.88 4.54
CA ASP A 280 22.66 11.18 3.74
C ASP A 280 23.05 12.64 4.03
N VAL A 281 24.34 12.90 4.16
CA VAL A 281 24.89 14.22 4.45
C VAL A 281 26.03 14.45 3.50
N ASP A 282 26.07 15.61 2.87
CA ASP A 282 27.09 15.97 1.90
C ASP A 282 27.94 17.17 2.34
N CYS A 283 29.13 17.28 1.78
CA CYS A 283 29.95 18.48 1.94
C CYS A 283 29.33 19.68 1.20
N ALA A 284 29.10 20.77 1.93
CA ALA A 284 28.60 22.02 1.37
C ALA A 284 29.59 22.57 0.33
N GLY A 285 29.10 22.86 -0.89
CA GLY A 285 29.92 23.31 -2.01
C GLY A 285 30.45 22.18 -2.90
N GLY A 286 30.20 20.92 -2.55
CA GLY A 286 30.43 19.76 -3.40
C GLY A 286 29.29 19.47 -4.39
N SER A 287 29.39 18.34 -5.10
CA SER A 287 28.40 17.86 -6.07
C SER A 287 27.28 16.99 -5.45
N GLY A 288 27.24 16.90 -4.13
CA GLY A 288 26.32 16.07 -3.38
C GLY A 288 24.85 16.48 -3.57
N ASN A 289 23.93 15.52 -3.45
CA ASN A 289 22.48 15.72 -3.64
C ASN A 289 21.64 15.26 -2.43
N GLY A 290 22.31 15.04 -1.30
CA GLY A 290 21.77 14.59 -0.05
C GLY A 290 20.81 15.62 0.56
N PRO A 291 19.91 15.17 1.44
CA PRO A 291 18.93 16.04 2.09
C PRO A 291 19.54 17.01 3.10
N ALA A 292 20.81 16.84 3.48
CA ALA A 292 21.52 17.68 4.43
C ALA A 292 22.96 17.94 3.97
N TYR A 293 23.51 19.08 4.40
CA TYR A 293 24.88 19.48 4.07
C TYR A 293 25.62 19.96 5.32
N VAL A 294 26.93 19.70 5.36
CA VAL A 294 27.83 20.20 6.40
C VAL A 294 28.93 21.04 5.78
N SER A 295 29.29 22.15 6.43
CA SER A 295 30.43 22.98 6.02
C SER A 295 31.68 22.52 6.76
N GLY A 296 32.67 22.03 6.02
CA GLY A 296 33.94 21.55 6.58
C GLY A 296 34.98 22.65 6.87
N PRO A 297 36.14 22.26 7.43
CA PRO A 297 36.54 20.88 7.74
C PRO A 297 35.89 20.36 9.04
N VAL A 298 35.60 19.05 9.06
CA VAL A 298 34.98 18.33 10.19
C VAL A 298 35.82 17.10 10.49
N GLU A 299 36.20 16.84 11.74
CA GLU A 299 37.02 15.66 12.05
C GLU A 299 36.11 14.43 12.25
N VAL A 300 36.52 13.28 11.75
CA VAL A 300 35.84 12.01 11.99
C VAL A 300 36.41 11.37 13.26
N VAL A 301 35.61 11.31 14.33
CA VAL A 301 36.01 10.70 15.62
C VAL A 301 35.54 9.26 15.79
N GLY A 302 34.59 8.82 14.96
CA GLY A 302 34.02 7.48 14.97
C GLY A 302 34.14 6.81 13.62
N SER A 303 33.02 6.34 13.09
CA SER A 303 32.94 5.79 11.73
C SER A 303 32.41 6.85 10.76
N ASP A 304 33.01 6.95 9.58
CA ASP A 304 32.48 7.81 8.51
C ASP A 304 31.26 7.14 7.85
N ILE A 305 30.10 7.28 8.48
CA ILE A 305 28.85 6.67 8.02
C ILE A 305 28.25 7.36 6.79
N TYR A 306 28.66 8.61 6.53
CA TYR A 306 28.16 9.43 5.41
C TYR A 306 29.15 9.50 4.24
N GLY A 307 30.37 8.97 4.38
CA GLY A 307 31.37 9.00 3.30
C GLY A 307 31.93 10.40 3.04
N LEU A 308 31.98 11.25 4.08
CA LEU A 308 32.45 12.64 3.98
C LEU A 308 33.98 12.76 3.95
N ASP A 309 34.70 11.76 4.43
CA ASP A 309 36.16 11.63 4.41
C ASP A 309 36.55 10.66 3.28
N SER A 310 36.71 11.21 2.08
CA SER A 310 36.88 10.41 0.86
C SER A 310 38.26 9.75 0.74
N ASP A 311 39.29 10.34 1.34
CA ASP A 311 40.67 9.86 1.33
C ASP A 311 41.10 9.14 2.63
N GLY A 312 40.27 9.21 3.67
CA GLY A 312 40.39 8.40 4.88
C GLY A 312 41.45 8.91 5.85
N ASP A 313 41.71 10.21 5.84
CA ASP A 313 42.75 10.84 6.65
C ASP A 313 42.23 11.32 8.04
N GLY A 314 40.92 11.20 8.27
CA GLY A 314 40.23 11.61 9.48
C GLY A 314 39.62 13.01 9.41
N ILE A 315 39.76 13.72 8.29
CA ILE A 315 39.17 15.05 8.07
C ILE A 315 38.17 14.99 6.92
N ALA A 316 36.90 15.22 7.25
CA ALA A 316 35.81 15.31 6.32
C ALA A 316 35.63 16.72 5.73
N CYS A 317 35.19 16.78 4.48
CA CYS A 317 34.81 18.01 3.77
C CYS A 317 35.92 19.07 3.67
N GLU A 318 37.10 18.65 3.23
CA GLU A 318 38.23 19.52 2.91
C GLU A 318 38.06 20.36 1.62
#